data_AF-A0A068U6S7-F1
#
_entry.id   AF-A0A068U6S7-F1
#
_cell.length_a   1.000
_cell.length_b   1.000
_cell.length_c   1.000
_cell.angle_alpha   90.00
_cell.angle_beta   90.00
_cell.angle_gamma   90.00
#
_symmetry.space_group_name_H-M   'P 1'
#
loop_
_entity.id
_entity.type
_entity.pdbx_description
1 polymer ?
#
loop_
_entity_poly.entity_id
_entity_poly.type
_entity_poly.pdbx_seq_one_letter_code
_entity_poly.pdbx_strand_id
1 'polypeptide(L)'
;MLQPRIPLMAHLILILPFFDKWRSQFGEIFMFALGNTQILYVTQPDMVREITTCTSLDFGKPTYQAKERGSLLGQGILTSNGAVWAHQRKILAPELYMEKVKVRIMLVHRRFV
;
A
#
# COMPACT_ATOMS: atom_id res chain seq x y z
N MET A 1 9.47 -9.23 35.46
CA MET A 1 8.27 -9.33 34.60
C MET A 1 8.29 -8.18 33.60
N LEU A 2 8.89 -8.37 32.42
CA LEU A 2 8.82 -7.40 31.33
C LEU A 2 7.81 -7.92 30.31
N GLN A 3 6.79 -7.13 30.00
CA GLN A 3 5.88 -7.38 28.88
C GLN A 3 6.71 -7.37 27.58
N PRO A 4 6.58 -8.38 26.70
CA PRO A 4 7.22 -8.33 25.41
C PRO A 4 6.48 -7.28 24.57
N ARG A 5 7.20 -6.23 24.13
CA ARG A 5 6.75 -5.35 23.06
C ARG A 5 6.56 -6.20 21.80
N ILE A 6 5.33 -6.62 21.55
CA ILE A 6 4.94 -7.34 20.34
C ILE A 6 5.28 -6.41 19.15
N PRO A 7 6.21 -6.77 18.25
CA PRO A 7 6.47 -5.95 17.08
C PRO A 7 5.23 -5.96 16.18
N LEU A 8 4.87 -4.81 15.61
CA LEU A 8 3.72 -4.58 14.71
C LEU A 8 3.59 -5.62 13.57
N MET A 9 4.61 -6.44 13.32
CA MET A 9 4.61 -7.56 12.39
C MET A 9 3.67 -8.70 12.79
N ALA A 10 3.40 -8.91 14.10
CA ALA A 10 2.58 -10.02 14.57
C ALA A 10 1.12 -9.97 14.10
N HIS A 11 0.59 -8.77 13.86
CA HIS A 11 -0.77 -8.61 13.33
C HIS A 11 -0.90 -8.98 11.85
N LEU A 12 0.17 -8.85 11.06
CA LEU A 12 0.16 -9.28 9.65
C LEU A 12 0.10 -10.81 9.54
N ILE A 13 0.74 -11.52 10.49
CA ILE A 13 0.85 -12.98 10.55
C ILE A 13 -0.53 -13.65 10.66
N LEU A 14 -1.46 -13.02 11.39
CA LEU A 14 -2.81 -13.57 11.57
C LEU A 14 -3.68 -13.45 10.30
N ILE A 15 -3.43 -12.44 9.48
CA ILE A 15 -4.28 -12.09 8.34
C ILE A 15 -3.94 -12.95 7.13
N LEU A 16 -2.69 -13.42 7.01
CA LEU A 16 -2.24 -14.20 5.85
C LEU A 16 -1.28 -15.34 6.26
N PRO A 17 -1.80 -16.45 6.83
CA PRO A 17 -1.00 -17.55 7.38
C PRO A 17 -0.11 -18.27 6.35
N PHE A 18 -0.34 -18.03 5.07
CA PHE A 18 0.38 -18.62 3.96
C PHE A 18 1.75 -17.99 3.71
N PHE A 19 1.88 -16.67 3.87
CA PHE A 19 3.17 -16.01 3.66
C PHE A 19 4.20 -16.41 4.72
N ASP A 20 3.76 -16.77 5.92
CA ASP A 20 4.65 -17.25 6.97
C ASP A 20 5.21 -18.65 6.66
N LYS A 21 4.36 -19.55 6.16
CA LYS A 21 4.80 -20.86 5.66
C LYS A 21 5.81 -20.72 4.52
N TRP A 22 5.52 -19.84 3.57
CA TRP A 22 6.42 -19.57 2.44
C TRP A 22 7.72 -18.90 2.86
N ARG A 23 7.66 -17.98 3.82
CA ARG A 23 8.85 -17.36 4.40
C ARG A 23 9.75 -18.40 5.08
N SER A 24 9.16 -19.33 5.83
CA SER A 24 9.90 -20.41 6.48
C SER A 24 10.54 -21.36 5.47
N GLN A 25 9.87 -21.63 4.33
CA GLN A 25 10.35 -22.56 3.31
C GLN A 25 11.34 -21.96 2.30
N PHE A 26 11.12 -20.71 1.88
CA PHE A 26 11.86 -20.07 0.79
C PHE A 26 12.72 -18.89 1.24
N GLY A 27 12.61 -18.47 2.51
CA GLY A 27 13.37 -17.38 3.09
C GLY A 27 12.69 -16.00 2.98
N GLU A 28 13.47 -14.95 3.20
CA GLU A 28 12.97 -13.57 3.31
C GLU A 28 12.72 -12.88 1.95
N ILE A 29 13.25 -13.47 0.88
CA ILE A 29 13.13 -13.01 -0.50
C ILE A 29 12.84 -14.23 -1.36
N PHE A 30 11.70 -14.23 -2.04
CA PHE A 30 11.34 -15.31 -2.96
C PHE A 30 10.45 -14.80 -4.10
N MET A 31 10.43 -15.52 -5.21
CA MET A 31 9.56 -15.24 -6.35
C MET A 31 8.49 -16.31 -6.46
N PHE A 32 7.26 -15.89 -6.76
CA PHE A 32 6.17 -16.79 -7.09
C PHE A 32 5.37 -16.26 -8.27
N ALA A 33 4.76 -17.17 -9.03
CA ALA A 33 3.88 -16.80 -10.14
C ALA A 33 2.43 -16.78 -9.66
N LEU A 34 1.72 -15.69 -9.93
CA LEU A 34 0.28 -15.57 -9.78
C LEU A 34 -0.34 -15.46 -11.17
N GLY A 35 -0.77 -16.61 -11.71
CA GLY A 35 -1.18 -16.72 -13.11
C GLY A 35 -0.02 -16.36 -14.05
N ASN A 36 -0.23 -15.37 -14.92
CA ASN A 36 0.79 -14.89 -15.86
C ASN A 36 1.69 -13.78 -15.27
N THR A 37 1.48 -13.39 -14.01
CA THR A 37 2.25 -12.32 -13.37
C THR A 37 3.26 -12.92 -12.40
N GLN A 38 4.52 -12.55 -12.53
CA GLN A 38 5.55 -12.95 -11.58
C GLN A 38 5.68 -11.90 -10.48
N ILE A 39 5.62 -12.34 -9.22
CA ILE A 39 5.65 -11.48 -8.04
C ILE A 39 6.90 -11.80 -7.24
N LEU A 40 7.69 -10.76 -6.97
CA LEU A 40 8.81 -10.81 -6.04
C LEU A 40 8.31 -10.41 -4.65
N TYR A 41 8.45 -11.31 -3.69
CA TYR A 41 8.20 -11.04 -2.28
C TYR A 41 9.50 -10.63 -1.60
N VAL A 42 9.49 -9.47 -0.95
CA VAL A 42 10.64 -8.91 -0.22
C VAL A 42 10.16 -8.43 1.14
N THR A 43 10.79 -8.91 2.22
CA THR A 43 10.50 -8.41 3.59
C THR A 43 11.67 -7.68 4.22
N GLN A 44 12.86 -7.73 3.62
CA GLN A 44 14.03 -7.07 4.17
C GLN A 44 13.85 -5.55 4.13
N PRO A 45 13.93 -4.85 5.28
CA PRO A 45 13.58 -3.44 5.36
C PRO A 45 14.49 -2.55 4.50
N ASP A 46 15.77 -2.92 4.36
CA ASP A 46 16.72 -2.16 3.55
C ASP A 46 16.42 -2.27 2.05
N MET A 47 16.10 -3.47 1.56
CA MET A 47 15.64 -3.65 0.16
C MET A 47 14.28 -2.99 -0.08
N VAL A 48 13.34 -3.09 0.86
CA VAL A 48 12.03 -2.42 0.72
C VAL A 48 12.22 -0.90 0.65
N ARG A 49 13.14 -0.34 1.45
CA ARG A 49 13.50 1.08 1.39
C ARG A 49 14.09 1.43 0.03
N GLU A 50 14.99 0.60 -0.50
CA GLU A 50 15.59 0.81 -1.81
C GLU A 50 14.54 0.78 -2.91
N ILE A 51 13.72 -0.28 -2.98
CA ILE A 51 12.62 -0.42 -3.97
C ILE A 51 11.63 0.76 -3.91
N THR A 52 11.31 1.26 -2.71
CA THR A 52 10.36 2.38 -2.55
C THR A 52 10.99 3.76 -2.81
N THR A 53 12.31 3.89 -2.67
CA THR A 53 13.02 5.17 -2.86
C THR A 53 13.63 5.29 -4.26
N CYS A 54 13.86 4.16 -4.93
CA CYS A 54 14.35 4.12 -6.31
C CYS A 54 13.33 4.77 -7.25
N THR A 55 13.62 6.01 -7.64
CA THR A 55 12.87 6.77 -8.65
C THR A 55 13.23 6.38 -10.08
N SER A 56 14.33 5.64 -10.28
CA SER A 56 14.86 5.25 -11.59
C SER A 56 14.15 4.04 -12.21
N LEU A 57 13.72 3.11 -11.36
CA LEU A 57 12.93 1.95 -11.75
C LEU A 57 11.47 2.35 -11.48
N ASP A 58 10.69 2.60 -12.54
CA ASP A 58 9.28 2.96 -12.43
C ASP A 58 8.47 1.75 -11.92
N PHE A 59 8.63 1.43 -10.64
CA PHE A 59 7.87 0.42 -9.89
C PHE A 59 6.45 0.92 -9.57
N GLY A 60 5.88 1.77 -10.42
CA GLY A 60 4.53 2.29 -10.28
C GLY A 60 3.50 1.19 -10.04
N LYS A 61 2.26 1.60 -9.73
CA LYS A 61 1.16 0.66 -9.49
C LYS A 61 1.07 -0.34 -10.64
N PRO A 62 1.01 -1.65 -10.35
CA PRO A 62 0.86 -2.69 -11.36
C PRO A 62 -0.27 -2.37 -12.33
N THR A 63 -0.01 -2.60 -13.62
CA THR A 63 -0.97 -2.35 -14.70
C THR A 63 -2.29 -3.12 -14.53
N TYR A 64 -2.26 -4.28 -13.87
CA TYR A 64 -3.48 -5.02 -13.53
C TYR A 64 -4.43 -4.20 -12.64
N GLN A 65 -3.90 -3.39 -11.71
CA GLN A 65 -4.74 -2.57 -10.83
C GLN A 65 -5.49 -1.49 -11.62
N ALA A 66 -4.81 -0.87 -12.58
CA ALA A 66 -5.45 0.09 -13.48
C ALA A 66 -6.46 -0.60 -14.41
N LYS A 67 -6.19 -1.82 -14.87
CA LYS A 67 -7.09 -2.57 -15.74
C LYS A 67 -8.37 -3.03 -15.03
N GLU A 68 -8.24 -3.57 -13.81
CA GLU A 68 -9.37 -4.08 -13.04
C GLU A 68 -10.23 -2.96 -12.45
N ARG A 69 -9.60 -1.87 -12.01
CA ARG A 69 -10.31 -0.78 -11.31
C ARG A 69 -10.54 0.46 -12.17
N GLY A 70 -9.90 0.54 -13.35
CA GLY A 70 -10.00 1.69 -14.24
C GLY A 70 -11.39 1.88 -14.84
N SER A 71 -12.16 0.80 -15.04
CA SER A 71 -13.55 0.91 -15.49
C SER A 71 -14.45 1.61 -14.46
N LEU A 72 -14.17 1.43 -13.17
CA LEU A 72 -14.94 2.00 -12.07
C LEU A 72 -14.43 3.37 -11.64
N LEU A 73 -13.10 3.53 -11.56
CA LEU A 73 -12.45 4.70 -10.95
C LEU A 73 -11.80 5.62 -11.98
N GLY A 74 -11.84 5.27 -13.27
CA GLY A 74 -11.16 6.00 -14.34
C GLY A 74 -9.66 6.10 -14.11
N GLN A 75 -9.06 7.17 -14.63
CA GLN A 75 -7.65 7.51 -14.44
C GLN A 75 -7.49 8.46 -13.24
N GLY A 76 -7.59 7.91 -12.03
CA GLY A 76 -7.55 8.62 -10.77
C GLY A 76 -6.35 8.25 -9.90
N ILE A 77 -6.35 8.69 -8.63
CA ILE A 77 -5.23 8.47 -7.70
C ILE A 77 -4.94 6.97 -7.49
N LEU A 78 -5.94 6.11 -7.58
CA LEU A 78 -5.80 4.66 -7.36
C LEU A 78 -5.31 3.89 -8.60
N THR A 79 -5.40 4.47 -9.78
CA THR A 79 -5.13 3.80 -11.07
C THR A 79 -4.01 4.46 -11.88
N SER A 80 -3.68 5.72 -11.58
CA SER A 80 -2.64 6.49 -12.26
C SER A 80 -1.26 6.31 -11.61
N ASN A 81 -0.20 6.47 -12.41
CA ASN A 81 1.20 6.50 -11.98
C ASN A 81 1.88 7.82 -12.40
N GLY A 82 3.11 8.03 -11.94
CA GLY A 82 3.97 9.14 -12.36
C GLY A 82 3.37 10.53 -12.17
N ALA A 83 3.54 11.40 -13.18
CA ALA A 83 3.15 12.80 -13.13
C ALA A 83 1.63 13.02 -12.96
N VAL A 84 0.80 12.18 -13.59
CA VAL A 84 -0.66 12.27 -13.47
C VAL A 84 -1.09 12.05 -12.02
N TRP A 85 -0.55 11.01 -11.39
CA TRP A 85 -0.80 10.74 -9.98
C TRP A 85 -0.28 11.85 -9.06
N ALA A 86 0.94 12.35 -9.32
CA ALA A 86 1.55 13.41 -8.52
C ALA A 86 0.73 14.71 -8.59
N HIS A 87 0.24 15.06 -9.78
CA HIS A 87 -0.63 16.22 -9.99
C HIS A 87 -1.95 16.10 -9.24
N GLN A 88 -2.65 14.96 -9.40
CA GLN A 88 -3.90 14.70 -8.69
C GLN A 88 -3.71 14.71 -7.17
N ARG A 89 -2.63 14.12 -6.68
CA ARG A 89 -2.31 14.11 -5.24
C ARG A 89 -2.02 15.51 -4.71
N LYS A 90 -1.33 16.35 -5.49
CA LYS A 90 -1.06 17.76 -5.14
C LYS A 90 -2.35 18.57 -5.00
N ILE A 91 -3.33 18.34 -5.87
CA ILE A 91 -4.64 19.01 -5.78
C ILE A 91 -5.41 18.55 -4.54
N LEU A 92 -5.34 17.26 -4.20
CA LEU A 92 -6.14 16.68 -3.12
C LEU A 92 -5.51 16.84 -1.73
N ALA A 93 -4.18 16.96 -1.64
CA ALA A 93 -3.46 17.07 -0.37
C ALA A 93 -3.97 18.20 0.55
N PRO A 94 -4.29 19.41 0.05
CA PRO A 94 -4.80 20.49 0.90
C PRO A 94 -6.14 20.19 1.56
N GLU A 95 -6.98 19.38 0.91
CA GLU A 95 -8.24 18.98 1.49
C GLU A 95 -8.03 18.09 2.70
N LEU A 96 -6.94 17.31 2.77
CA LEU A 96 -6.66 16.36 3.84
C LEU A 96 -5.88 16.96 5.03
N TYR A 97 -5.70 18.28 5.08
CA TYR A 97 -5.09 18.93 6.24
C TYR A 97 -5.97 18.81 7.49
N MET A 98 -5.31 18.75 8.66
CA MET A 98 -5.96 18.49 9.95
C MET A 98 -7.10 19.46 10.26
N GLU A 99 -6.97 20.73 9.86
CA GLU A 99 -8.02 21.74 10.02
C GLU A 99 -9.31 21.35 9.28
N LYS A 100 -9.19 20.98 8.00
CA LYS A 100 -10.33 20.54 7.18
C LYS A 100 -10.86 19.16 7.56
N VAL A 101 -9.98 18.26 8.00
CA VAL A 101 -10.37 16.92 8.48
C VAL A 101 -11.22 17.02 9.74
N LYS A 102 -10.85 17.87 10.71
CA LYS A 102 -11.64 18.09 11.93
C LYS A 102 -13.05 18.59 11.59
N VAL A 103 -13.17 19.56 10.69
CA VAL A 103 -14.47 20.07 10.22
C VAL A 103 -15.33 18.95 9.62
N ARG A 104 -14.74 18.11 8.74
CA ARG A 104 -15.48 16.99 8.14
C ARG A 104 -15.89 15.91 9.15
N ILE A 105 -15.03 15.58 10.11
CA ILE A 105 -15.36 14.63 11.19
C ILE A 105 -16.51 15.18 12.04
N MET A 106 -16.48 16.47 12.40
CA MET A 106 -17.58 17.11 13.14
C MET A 106 -18.89 17.10 12.35
N LEU A 107 -18.84 17.34 11.04
CA LEU A 107 -20.02 17.27 10.17
C LEU A 107 -20.58 15.84 10.06
N VAL A 108 -19.72 14.83 9.94
CA VAL A 108 -20.15 13.43 9.93
C VAL A 108 -20.79 13.08 11.28
N HIS A 109 -20.16 13.44 12.40
CA HIS A 109 -20.70 13.18 13.73
C HIS A 109 -22.09 13.83 13.94
N ARG A 110 -22.28 15.07 13.48
CA ARG A 110 -23.59 15.76 13.54
C ARG A 110 -24.65 15.21 12.61
N ARG A 111 -24.29 14.41 11.61
CA ARG A 111 -25.25 13.82 10.64
C ARG A 111 -25.79 12.46 11.11
N PHE A 112 -25.13 11.83 12.09
CA PHE A 112 -25.47 10.52 12.64
C PHE A 112 -25.91 10.56 14.11
N VAL A 113 -26.16 11.77 14.64
CA VAL A 113 -26.80 12.05 15.94
C VAL A 113 -27.98 12.95 15.65
#